data_AF-A0AAW0FRY2-F1
#
_entry.id   AF-A0AAW0FRY2-F1
#
_cell.length_a   1.000
_cell.length_b   1.000
_cell.length_c   1.000
_cell.angle_alpha   90.00
_cell.angle_beta   90.00
_cell.angle_gamma   90.00
#
_symmetry.space_group_name_H-M   'P 1'
#
loop_
_entity.id
_entity.type
_entity.pdbx_description
1 polymer ?
#
loop_
_entity_poly.entity_id
_entity_poly.type
_entity_poly.pdbx_seq_one_letter_code
_entity_poly.pdbx_strand_id
1 'polypeptide(L)'
;MSDDFQDIFLGNGGAYVRVASIAIAAYDYLLTLPAEYRFYKAQRSWWVSPGCMLFILIRYISIATLMISNVGYFGSFSERTCHHYFLAAPVFKVIQTMISQVILGIRTYNISKRSQRVLWTMLILFILITAMEWFTNLWDRSHAAAEQQLKQVVPRQIHSAADVSRAMRSQFEHSTNGKDPLDAEYNLKARHPTESAYDVRHQRARSDVELDVQVQIEHTVTVDYLPAALDRETYRSSRSSRWGRDRLSR
;
A
#
# COMPACT_ATOMS: atom_id res chain seq x y z
N MET A 1 -2.74 -21.14 7.36
CA MET A 1 -4.11 -20.72 6.96
C MET A 1 -4.19 -19.23 6.68
N SER A 2 -3.26 -18.41 7.19
CA SER A 2 -3.16 -16.98 6.85
C SER A 2 -2.41 -16.72 5.53
N ASP A 3 -1.45 -17.57 5.14
CA ASP A 3 -0.64 -17.37 3.92
C ASP A 3 -1.45 -17.53 2.63
N ASP A 4 -2.40 -18.49 2.59
CA ASP A 4 -3.35 -18.65 1.48
C ASP A 4 -4.26 -17.42 1.31
N PHE A 5 -4.53 -16.70 2.41
CA PHE A 5 -5.35 -15.49 2.36
C PHE A 5 -4.59 -14.33 1.73
N GLN A 6 -3.28 -14.23 1.97
CA GLN A 6 -2.41 -13.22 1.32
C GLN A 6 -2.20 -13.50 -0.17
N ASP A 7 -2.04 -14.76 -0.59
CA ASP A 7 -1.90 -15.12 -2.01
C ASP A 7 -3.19 -14.89 -2.82
N ILE A 8 -4.36 -15.13 -2.22
CA ILE A 8 -5.65 -14.73 -2.80
C ILE A 8 -5.73 -13.20 -2.91
N PHE A 9 -5.21 -12.46 -1.93
CA PHE A 9 -5.15 -10.99 -1.94
C PHE A 9 -4.20 -10.41 -2.99
N LEU A 10 -3.07 -11.07 -3.24
CA LEU A 10 -2.01 -10.62 -4.15
C LEU A 10 -2.34 -10.78 -5.63
N GLY A 11 -3.09 -11.82 -6.02
CA GLY A 11 -3.46 -12.05 -7.43
C GLY A 11 -4.67 -11.23 -7.89
N ASN A 12 -5.79 -11.32 -7.17
CA ASN A 12 -7.07 -10.66 -7.50
C ASN A 12 -7.83 -10.15 -6.26
N GLY A 13 -7.42 -10.50 -5.04
CA GLY A 13 -8.19 -10.18 -3.84
C GLY A 13 -8.25 -8.70 -3.53
N GLY A 14 -7.33 -7.87 -4.03
CA GLY A 14 -7.48 -6.42 -4.02
C GLY A 14 -8.80 -5.93 -4.64
N ALA A 15 -9.25 -6.54 -5.75
CA ALA A 15 -10.54 -6.22 -6.37
C ALA A 15 -11.72 -6.70 -5.51
N TYR A 16 -11.66 -7.94 -5.02
CA TYR A 16 -12.72 -8.51 -4.18
C TYR A 16 -12.91 -7.75 -2.87
N VAL A 17 -11.82 -7.29 -2.25
CA VAL A 17 -11.85 -6.52 -0.99
C VAL A 17 -12.44 -5.14 -1.21
N ARG A 18 -12.11 -4.49 -2.34
CA ARG A 18 -12.72 -3.23 -2.72
C ARG A 18 -14.22 -3.39 -2.93
N VAL A 19 -14.65 -4.39 -3.70
CA VAL A 19 -16.07 -4.69 -3.92
C VAL A 19 -16.78 -5.02 -2.60
N ALA A 20 -16.18 -5.84 -1.73
CA ALA A 20 -16.74 -6.14 -0.41
C ALA A 20 -16.87 -4.89 0.46
N SER A 21 -15.86 -4.00 0.46
CA SER A 21 -15.91 -2.74 1.20
C SER A 21 -16.99 -1.79 0.70
N ILE A 22 -17.23 -1.74 -0.63
CA ILE A 22 -18.35 -0.99 -1.22
C ILE A 22 -19.68 -1.59 -0.78
N ALA A 23 -19.82 -2.92 -0.80
CA ALA A 23 -21.05 -3.57 -0.39
C ALA A 23 -21.38 -3.28 1.08
N ILE A 24 -20.37 -3.34 1.96
CA ILE A 24 -20.51 -2.99 3.38
C ILE A 24 -20.87 -1.51 3.54
N ALA A 25 -20.20 -0.61 2.81
CA ALA A 25 -20.50 0.82 2.88
C ALA A 25 -21.89 1.17 2.36
N ALA A 26 -22.32 0.53 1.26
CA ALA A 26 -23.67 0.68 0.71
C ALA A 26 -24.72 0.15 1.70
N TYR A 27 -24.44 -0.98 2.35
CA TYR A 27 -25.31 -1.52 3.39
C TYR A 27 -25.43 -0.59 4.60
N ASP A 28 -24.31 -0.05 5.10
CA ASP A 28 -24.31 0.94 6.18
C ASP A 28 -25.11 2.19 5.77
N TYR A 29 -24.98 2.65 4.52
CA TYR A 29 -25.77 3.75 3.98
C TYR A 29 -27.27 3.47 3.95
N LEU A 30 -27.67 2.28 3.51
CA LEU A 30 -29.07 1.87 3.48
C LEU A 30 -29.69 1.77 4.89
N LEU A 31 -28.96 1.25 5.88
CA LEU A 31 -29.46 1.07 7.25
C LEU A 31 -29.78 2.37 8.00
N THR A 32 -29.24 3.48 7.54
CA THR A 32 -29.16 4.76 8.24
C THR A 32 -29.98 5.84 7.54
N LEU A 33 -30.28 5.65 6.25
CA LEU A 33 -31.31 6.39 5.52
C LEU A 33 -32.64 6.53 6.29
N PRO A 34 -33.17 5.51 7.01
CA PRO A 34 -34.41 5.66 7.76
C PRO A 34 -34.29 6.63 8.94
N ALA A 35 -33.12 6.66 9.60
CA ALA A 35 -32.86 7.58 10.69
C ALA A 35 -32.78 9.03 10.15
N GLU A 36 -32.09 9.21 9.03
CA GLU A 36 -31.94 10.48 8.34
C GLU A 36 -33.30 10.99 7.83
N TYR A 37 -34.09 10.13 7.17
CA TYR A 37 -35.43 10.44 6.72
C TYR A 37 -36.36 10.84 7.88
N ARG A 38 -36.27 10.13 9.02
CA ARG A 38 -37.06 10.47 10.22
C ARG A 38 -36.66 11.84 10.77
N PHE A 39 -35.37 12.18 10.78
CA PHE A 39 -34.91 13.52 11.16
C PHE A 39 -35.37 14.61 10.18
N TYR A 40 -35.27 14.34 8.88
CA TYR A 40 -35.69 15.26 7.82
C TYR A 40 -37.19 15.55 7.91
N LYS A 41 -38.01 14.54 8.22
CA LYS A 41 -39.46 14.68 8.41
C LYS A 41 -39.82 15.41 9.71
N ALA A 42 -39.02 15.27 10.77
CA ALA A 42 -39.29 15.89 12.07
C ALA A 42 -38.95 17.40 12.11
N GLN A 43 -38.04 17.88 11.25
CA GLN A 43 -37.69 19.29 11.18
C GLN A 43 -38.61 20.06 10.20
N ARG A 44 -39.63 20.74 10.75
CA ARG A 44 -40.50 21.66 10.00
C ARG A 44 -39.89 23.07 9.82
N SER A 45 -38.79 23.37 10.51
CA SER A 45 -38.11 24.67 10.45
C SER A 45 -36.97 24.65 9.44
N TRP A 46 -36.82 25.74 8.69
CA TRP A 46 -35.84 25.94 7.62
C TRP A 46 -34.36 25.92 8.08
N TRP A 47 -34.11 25.88 9.39
CA TRP A 47 -32.79 25.92 9.98
C TRP A 47 -32.34 24.50 10.37
N VAL A 48 -31.55 23.88 9.49
CA VAL A 48 -30.94 22.58 9.76
C VAL A 48 -29.99 22.71 10.94
N SER A 49 -30.15 21.87 11.96
CA SER A 49 -29.23 21.85 13.10
C SER A 49 -27.81 21.56 12.61
N PRO A 50 -26.79 22.32 13.04
CA PRO A 50 -25.42 22.16 12.57
C PRO A 50 -24.90 20.72 12.74
N GLY A 51 -25.31 20.02 13.81
CA GLY A 51 -24.96 18.62 14.01
C GLY A 51 -25.56 17.66 12.96
N CYS A 52 -26.74 17.98 12.43
CA CYS A 52 -27.35 17.22 11.34
C CYS A 52 -26.60 17.45 10.03
N MET A 53 -26.27 18.70 9.69
CA MET A 53 -25.44 19.03 8.53
C MET A 53 -24.10 18.30 8.54
N LEU A 54 -23.41 18.28 9.68
CA LEU A 54 -22.12 17.58 9.83
C LEU A 54 -22.23 16.05 9.69
N PHE A 55 -23.30 15.46 10.22
CA PHE A 55 -23.55 14.02 10.09
C PHE A 55 -23.85 13.63 8.64
N ILE A 56 -24.60 14.45 7.91
CA ILE A 56 -24.84 14.25 6.48
C ILE A 56 -23.52 14.38 5.72
N LEU A 57 -22.77 15.46 5.98
CA LEU A 57 -21.53 15.77 5.27
C LEU A 57 -20.50 14.63 5.35
N ILE A 58 -20.25 14.08 6.55
CA ILE A 58 -19.27 12.99 6.72
C ILE A 58 -19.66 11.72 5.93
N ARG A 59 -20.96 11.41 5.86
CA ARG A 59 -21.44 10.21 5.16
C ARG A 59 -21.36 10.35 3.66
N TYR A 60 -21.81 11.48 3.12
CA TYR A 60 -21.72 11.74 1.69
C TYR A 60 -20.27 11.81 1.21
N ILE A 61 -19.37 12.41 2.01
CA ILE A 61 -17.96 12.46 1.65
C ILE A 61 -17.32 11.07 1.73
N SER A 62 -17.63 10.25 2.74
CA SER A 62 -17.15 8.86 2.81
C SER A 62 -17.58 8.02 1.60
N ILE A 63 -18.81 8.18 1.14
CA ILE A 63 -19.29 7.48 -0.07
C ILE A 63 -18.60 8.03 -1.32
N ALA A 64 -18.43 9.35 -1.41
CA ALA A 64 -17.72 9.97 -2.53
C ALA A 64 -16.26 9.51 -2.59
N THR A 65 -15.56 9.41 -1.45
CA THR A 65 -14.16 8.93 -1.40
C THR A 65 -14.06 7.48 -1.86
N LEU A 66 -15.01 6.62 -1.45
CA LEU A 66 -15.10 5.24 -1.92
C LEU A 66 -15.38 5.17 -3.42
N MET A 67 -16.33 5.94 -3.94
CA MET A 67 -16.65 5.96 -5.37
C MET A 67 -15.45 6.39 -6.20
N ILE A 68 -14.75 7.44 -5.79
CA ILE A 68 -13.54 7.93 -6.47
C ILE A 68 -12.43 6.88 -6.39
N SER A 69 -12.22 6.25 -5.24
CA SER A 69 -11.22 5.17 -5.14
C SER A 69 -11.50 4.00 -6.10
N ASN A 70 -12.77 3.67 -6.33
CA ASN A 70 -13.18 2.59 -7.22
C ASN A 70 -13.15 2.99 -8.70
N VAL A 71 -13.61 4.19 -9.05
CA VAL A 71 -13.49 4.72 -10.41
C VAL A 71 -12.01 4.82 -10.81
N GLY A 72 -11.13 5.19 -9.88
CA GLY A 72 -9.68 5.18 -10.07
C GLY A 72 -9.10 3.82 -10.38
N TYR A 73 -9.66 2.77 -9.77
CA TYR A 73 -9.17 1.40 -9.92
C TYR A 73 -9.64 0.74 -11.21
N PHE A 74 -10.91 0.95 -11.59
CA PHE A 74 -11.49 0.33 -12.78
C PHE A 74 -11.35 1.17 -14.05
N GLY A 75 -10.96 2.45 -13.93
CA GLY A 75 -10.79 3.33 -15.08
C GLY A 75 -9.46 3.10 -15.80
N SER A 76 -9.51 2.96 -17.12
CA SER A 76 -8.33 3.04 -17.98
C SER A 76 -7.97 4.51 -18.21
N PHE A 77 -7.02 5.04 -17.45
CA PHE A 77 -6.62 6.44 -17.54
C PHE A 77 -5.38 6.64 -18.42
N SER A 78 -5.38 7.72 -19.20
CA SER A 78 -4.16 8.23 -19.84
C SER A 78 -3.16 8.69 -18.78
N GLU A 79 -1.87 8.65 -19.09
CA GLU A 79 -0.75 9.00 -18.19
C GLU A 79 -0.93 10.35 -17.49
N ARG A 80 -1.40 11.38 -18.22
CA ARG A 80 -1.65 12.72 -17.63
C ARG A 80 -2.79 12.73 -16.61
N THR A 81 -3.84 11.96 -16.87
CA THR A 81 -5.00 11.84 -15.97
C THR A 81 -4.65 11.01 -14.75
N CYS A 82 -3.81 9.99 -14.91
CA CYS A 82 -3.30 9.16 -13.81
C CYS A 82 -2.60 10.01 -12.74
N HIS A 83 -1.76 10.97 -13.14
CA HIS A 83 -1.07 11.86 -12.19
C HIS A 83 -2.04 12.70 -11.35
N HIS A 84 -3.07 13.28 -11.98
CA HIS A 84 -4.09 14.06 -11.27
C HIS A 84 -4.95 13.17 -10.37
N TYR A 85 -5.31 11.98 -10.85
CA TYR A 85 -6.11 11.03 -10.09
C TYR A 85 -5.38 10.52 -8.86
N PHE A 86 -4.07 10.29 -8.99
CA PHE A 86 -3.24 9.87 -7.88
C PHE A 86 -3.31 10.91 -6.75
N LEU A 87 -3.34 12.22 -7.04
CA LEU A 87 -3.49 13.30 -6.04
C LEU A 87 -4.88 13.42 -5.43
N ALA A 88 -5.92 12.99 -6.14
CA ALA A 88 -7.28 13.05 -5.61
C ALA A 88 -7.45 12.21 -4.34
N ALA A 89 -6.96 10.97 -4.33
CA ALA A 89 -7.17 10.05 -3.21
C ALA A 89 -6.68 10.59 -1.84
N PRO A 90 -5.44 11.11 -1.71
CA PRO A 90 -4.99 11.73 -0.46
C PRO A 90 -5.73 13.01 -0.09
N VAL A 91 -6.13 13.82 -1.08
CA VAL A 91 -6.92 15.04 -0.81
C VAL A 91 -8.25 14.67 -0.18
N PHE A 92 -8.95 13.69 -0.75
CA PHE A 92 -10.21 13.19 -0.20
C PHE A 92 -10.03 12.59 1.20
N LYS A 93 -8.92 11.90 1.45
CA LYS A 93 -8.57 11.38 2.78
C LYS A 93 -8.43 12.53 3.80
N VAL A 94 -7.71 13.60 3.45
CA VAL A 94 -7.53 14.77 4.34
C VAL A 94 -8.87 15.49 4.58
N ILE A 95 -9.71 15.62 3.56
CA ILE A 95 -11.06 16.20 3.75
C ILE A 95 -11.87 15.37 4.75
N GLN A 96 -11.80 14.03 4.66
CA GLN A 96 -12.48 13.13 5.58
C GLN A 96 -11.95 13.22 7.03
N THR A 97 -10.63 13.35 7.22
CA THR A 97 -10.03 13.56 8.55
C THR A 97 -10.45 14.90 9.14
N MET A 98 -10.43 15.97 8.34
CA MET A 98 -10.86 17.31 8.74
C MET A 98 -12.29 17.33 9.27
N ILE A 99 -13.23 16.70 8.56
CA ILE A 99 -14.63 16.65 8.98
C ILE A 99 -14.76 15.87 10.29
N SER A 100 -14.05 14.75 10.42
CA SER A 100 -14.05 13.94 11.63
C SER A 100 -13.56 14.73 12.85
N GLN A 101 -12.48 15.51 12.67
CA GLN A 101 -11.94 16.38 13.71
C GLN A 101 -12.92 17.50 14.10
N VAL A 102 -13.63 18.09 13.13
CA VAL A 102 -14.65 19.11 13.41
C VAL A 102 -15.80 18.52 14.22
N ILE A 103 -16.29 17.32 13.88
CA ILE A 103 -17.37 16.65 14.62
C ILE A 103 -16.95 16.36 16.06
N LEU A 104 -15.75 15.80 16.24
CA LEU A 104 -15.19 15.54 17.57
C LEU A 104 -14.96 16.83 18.35
N GLY A 105 -14.48 17.88 17.69
CA GLY A 105 -14.29 19.21 18.26
C GLY A 105 -15.59 19.82 18.77
N ILE A 106 -16.66 19.75 17.99
CA ILE A 106 -17.98 20.26 18.38
C ILE A 106 -18.55 19.47 19.56
N ARG A 107 -18.43 18.13 19.54
CA ARG A 107 -18.84 17.29 20.68
C ARG A 107 -18.06 17.65 21.95
N THR A 108 -16.74 17.80 21.82
CA THR A 108 -15.85 18.16 22.94
C THR A 108 -16.19 19.55 23.47
N TYR A 109 -16.47 20.51 22.59
CA TYR A 109 -16.86 21.86 22.95
C TYR A 109 -18.19 21.92 23.70
N ASN A 110 -19.19 21.16 23.24
CA ASN A 110 -20.48 21.04 23.93
C ASN A 110 -20.34 20.42 25.32
N ILE A 111 -19.47 19.42 25.50
CA ILE A 111 -19.20 18.80 26.81
C ILE A 111 -18.45 19.77 27.74
N SER A 112 -17.60 20.64 27.21
CA SER A 112 -16.76 21.57 27.97
C SER A 112 -17.50 22.78 28.57
N LYS A 113 -18.83 22.72 28.69
CA LYS A 113 -19.68 23.84 29.18
C LYS A 113 -19.43 25.16 28.45
N ARG A 114 -19.07 25.12 27.16
CA ARG A 114 -18.93 26.30 26.29
C ARG A 114 -17.83 27.31 26.69
N SER A 115 -16.81 26.88 27.44
CA SER A 115 -15.68 27.74 27.81
C SER A 115 -14.91 28.24 26.57
N GLN A 116 -14.75 29.55 26.41
CA GLN A 116 -14.07 30.14 25.25
C GLN A 116 -12.59 29.76 25.16
N ARG A 117 -11.92 29.51 26.29
CA ARG A 117 -10.51 29.07 26.30
C ARG A 117 -10.35 27.71 25.61
N VAL A 118 -11.32 26.83 25.79
CA VAL A 118 -11.33 25.49 25.18
C VAL A 118 -11.60 25.57 23.68
N LEU A 119 -12.44 26.51 23.24
CA LEU A 119 -12.65 26.76 21.82
C LEU A 119 -11.34 27.18 21.13
N TRP A 120 -10.64 28.16 21.70
CA TRP A 120 -9.38 28.65 21.13
C TRP A 120 -8.29 27.57 21.10
N THR A 121 -8.14 26.79 22.17
CA THR A 121 -7.18 25.68 22.20
C THR A 121 -7.53 24.59 21.17
N MET A 122 -8.80 24.20 21.05
CA MET A 122 -9.24 23.25 20.03
C MET A 122 -9.02 23.77 18.61
N LEU A 123 -9.25 25.06 18.37
CA LEU A 123 -9.07 25.68 17.06
C LEU A 123 -7.59 25.78 16.67
N ILE A 124 -6.71 26.15 17.60
CA ILE A 124 -5.25 26.16 17.37
C ILE A 124 -4.75 24.73 17.08
N LEU A 125 -5.18 23.76 17.89
CA LEU A 125 -4.81 22.36 17.70
C LEU A 125 -5.29 21.82 16.36
N PHE A 126 -6.53 22.15 15.97
CA PHE A 126 -7.08 21.80 14.66
C PHE A 126 -6.20 22.34 13.53
N ILE A 127 -5.89 23.64 13.53
CA ILE A 127 -5.05 24.26 12.48
C ILE A 127 -3.66 23.59 12.43
N LEU A 128 -3.04 23.31 13.57
CA LEU A 128 -1.73 22.64 13.63
C LEU A 128 -1.79 21.23 13.04
N ILE A 129 -2.80 20.44 13.40
CA ILE A 129 -2.97 19.08 12.88
C ILE A 129 -3.27 19.13 11.39
N THR A 130 -4.16 20.02 10.93
CA THR A 130 -4.44 20.22 9.51
C THR A 130 -3.16 20.56 8.75
N ALA A 131 -2.38 21.53 9.22
CA ALA A 131 -1.14 21.93 8.56
C ALA A 131 -0.15 20.78 8.49
N MET A 132 -0.02 19.99 9.57
CA MET A 132 0.85 18.83 9.61
C MET A 132 0.37 17.73 8.66
N GLU A 133 -0.94 17.45 8.59
CA GLU A 133 -1.52 16.48 7.64
C GLU A 133 -1.26 16.90 6.20
N TRP A 134 -1.51 18.16 5.84
CA TRP A 134 -1.22 18.68 4.50
C TRP A 134 0.28 18.61 4.18
N PHE A 135 1.12 18.97 5.14
CA PHE A 135 2.56 18.94 4.98
C PHE A 135 3.07 17.52 4.74
N THR A 136 2.71 16.55 5.60
CA THR A 136 3.11 15.15 5.45
C THR A 136 2.62 14.58 4.13
N ASN A 137 1.38 14.89 3.72
CA ASN A 137 0.79 14.36 2.50
C ASN A 137 1.43 14.93 1.22
N LEU A 138 1.90 16.18 1.27
CA LEU A 138 2.66 16.79 0.17
C LEU A 138 4.13 16.34 0.16
N TRP A 139 4.74 16.19 1.33
CA TRP A 139 6.17 15.86 1.48
C TRP A 139 6.47 14.40 1.11
N ASP A 140 5.65 13.46 1.56
CA ASP A 140 5.83 12.04 1.26
C ASP A 140 5.75 11.80 -0.26
N ARG A 141 4.93 12.59 -0.96
CA ARG A 141 4.79 12.51 -2.41
C ARG A 141 5.87 13.20 -3.19
N SER A 142 6.43 14.31 -2.71
CA SER A 142 7.57 14.93 -3.39
C SER A 142 8.77 13.98 -3.36
N HIS A 143 8.97 13.23 -2.27
CA HIS A 143 9.99 12.20 -2.19
C HIS A 143 9.66 10.97 -3.05
N ALA A 144 8.45 10.44 -3.00
CA ALA A 144 8.06 9.30 -3.82
C ALA A 144 8.17 9.61 -5.33
N ALA A 145 7.76 10.80 -5.76
CA ALA A 145 7.87 11.23 -7.16
C ALA A 145 9.32 11.43 -7.60
N ALA A 146 10.16 12.02 -6.73
CA ALA A 146 11.58 12.19 -7.00
C ALA A 146 12.31 10.84 -7.10
N GLU A 147 11.99 9.89 -6.22
CA GLU A 147 12.58 8.56 -6.26
C GLU A 147 12.14 7.77 -7.51
N GLN A 148 10.87 7.88 -7.89
CA GLN A 148 10.39 7.28 -9.15
C GLN A 148 11.08 7.88 -10.37
N GLN A 149 11.34 9.18 -10.41
CA GLN A 149 12.10 9.78 -11.51
C GLN A 149 13.56 9.32 -11.54
N LEU A 150 14.18 9.13 -10.38
CA LEU A 150 15.55 8.62 -10.30
C LEU A 150 15.63 7.13 -10.72
N LYS A 151 14.58 6.35 -10.40
CA LYS A 151 14.40 4.96 -10.83
C LYS A 151 13.85 4.82 -12.25
N GLN A 152 13.34 5.89 -12.86
CA GLN A 152 12.90 5.89 -14.26
C GLN A 152 14.13 5.88 -15.18
N VAL A 153 14.65 4.65 -15.27
CA VAL A 153 15.66 4.11 -16.15
C VAL A 153 15.73 4.85 -17.49
N VAL A 154 16.92 5.38 -17.77
CA VAL A 154 17.43 5.60 -19.12
C VAL A 154 17.15 4.34 -19.93
N PRO A 155 16.26 4.35 -20.94
CA PRO A 155 15.97 3.17 -21.73
C PRO A 155 17.24 2.77 -22.49
N ARG A 156 18.06 1.90 -21.89
CA ARG A 156 19.11 1.21 -22.62
C ARG A 156 18.40 0.16 -23.47
N GLN A 157 18.41 0.35 -24.78
CA GLN A 157 17.99 -0.70 -25.70
C GLN A 157 18.90 -1.91 -25.49
N ILE A 158 18.33 -2.96 -24.92
CA ILE A 158 19.01 -4.23 -24.73
C ILE A 158 18.85 -4.98 -26.05
N HIS A 159 19.87 -4.93 -26.92
CA HIS A 159 19.81 -5.48 -28.28
C HIS A 159 19.92 -7.01 -28.36
N SER A 160 20.15 -7.71 -27.24
CA SER A 160 20.34 -9.16 -27.22
C SER A 160 19.74 -9.82 -25.98
N ALA A 161 19.14 -11.01 -26.15
CA ALA A 161 18.65 -11.82 -25.04
C ALA A 161 19.77 -12.19 -24.03
N ALA A 162 21.02 -12.25 -24.49
CA ALA A 162 22.17 -12.50 -23.62
C ALA A 162 22.35 -11.39 -22.57
N ASP A 163 22.12 -10.13 -22.96
CA ASP A 163 22.25 -8.98 -22.06
C ASP A 163 21.09 -8.93 -21.04
N VAL A 164 19.88 -9.34 -21.44
CA VAL A 164 18.76 -9.53 -20.50
C VAL A 164 19.11 -10.60 -19.46
N SER A 165 19.65 -11.74 -19.90
CA SER A 165 20.02 -12.83 -18.99
C SER A 165 21.14 -12.43 -18.02
N ARG A 166 22.12 -11.63 -18.48
CA ARG A 166 23.16 -11.06 -17.61
C ARG A 166 22.60 -10.03 -16.64
N ALA A 167 21.72 -9.14 -17.10
CA ALA A 167 21.10 -8.13 -16.26
C ALA A 167 20.27 -8.79 -15.15
N MET A 168 19.40 -9.75 -15.49
CA MET A 168 18.64 -10.51 -14.50
C MET A 168 19.56 -11.24 -13.51
N ARG A 169 20.60 -11.92 -14.00
CA ARG A 169 21.54 -12.64 -13.14
C ARG A 169 22.31 -11.70 -12.19
N SER A 170 22.67 -10.51 -12.66
CA SER A 170 23.38 -9.52 -11.84
C SER A 170 22.55 -8.98 -10.66
N GLN A 171 21.21 -8.94 -10.79
CA GLN A 171 20.34 -8.54 -9.67
C GLN A 171 20.35 -9.57 -8.53
N PHE A 172 20.43 -10.86 -8.87
CA PHE A 172 20.54 -11.92 -7.86
C PHE A 172 21.95 -11.98 -7.23
N GLU A 173 23.00 -11.72 -8.01
CA GLU A 173 24.38 -11.73 -7.49
C GLU A 173 24.64 -10.59 -6.50
N HIS A 174 24.04 -9.41 -6.70
CA HIS A 174 24.23 -8.27 -5.80
C HIS A 174 23.61 -8.48 -4.42
N SER A 175 22.56 -9.32 -4.30
CA SER A 175 21.96 -9.68 -3.02
C SER A 175 22.83 -10.64 -2.21
N THR A 176 23.60 -11.51 -2.87
CA THR A 176 24.44 -12.52 -2.18
C THR A 176 25.79 -12.00 -1.69
N ASN A 177 26.23 -10.81 -2.11
CA ASN A 177 27.53 -10.25 -1.73
C ASN A 177 27.44 -9.25 -0.57
N GLY A 178 26.23 -8.93 -0.11
CA GLY A 178 25.98 -8.29 1.19
C GLY A 178 26.15 -9.30 2.31
N LYS A 179 27.38 -9.79 2.52
CA LYS A 179 27.73 -10.51 3.73
C LYS A 179 27.41 -9.63 4.93
N ASP A 180 26.59 -10.19 5.79
CA ASP A 180 25.98 -9.61 6.98
C ASP A 180 26.92 -8.67 7.76
N PRO A 181 26.54 -7.38 7.94
CA PRO A 181 27.15 -6.53 8.97
C PRO A 181 27.02 -7.14 10.38
N LEU A 182 26.06 -8.05 10.57
CA LEU A 182 25.82 -8.75 11.84
C LEU A 182 26.95 -9.70 12.23
N ASP A 183 27.68 -10.28 11.27
CA ASP A 183 28.80 -11.18 11.57
C ASP A 183 30.03 -10.42 12.10
N ALA A 184 30.16 -9.14 11.74
CA ALA A 184 31.22 -8.27 12.26
C ALA A 184 30.90 -7.75 13.67
N GLU A 185 29.62 -7.58 14.02
CA GLU A 185 29.20 -7.06 15.33
C GLU A 185 29.10 -8.16 16.40
N TYR A 186 28.73 -9.39 16.04
CA TYR A 186 28.46 -10.45 17.03
C TYR A 186 29.56 -11.46 17.28
N ASN A 187 30.73 -11.37 16.61
CA ASN A 187 31.96 -12.11 16.92
C ASN A 187 31.75 -13.52 17.53
N LEU A 188 30.89 -14.34 16.91
CA LEU A 188 30.40 -15.62 17.44
C LEU A 188 31.44 -16.75 17.37
N LYS A 189 32.72 -16.40 17.21
CA LYS A 189 33.81 -17.36 17.02
C LYS A 189 34.66 -17.53 18.28
N ALA A 190 34.03 -17.94 19.38
CA ALA A 190 34.65 -18.76 20.42
C ALA A 190 33.68 -19.01 21.58
N ARG A 191 33.09 -20.21 21.65
CA ARG A 191 33.06 -20.99 22.91
C ARG A 191 32.59 -22.43 22.69
N HIS A 192 33.44 -23.32 23.20
CA HIS A 192 33.25 -24.76 23.37
C HIS A 192 31.99 -25.08 24.21
N PRO A 193 31.39 -26.28 24.04
CA PRO A 193 30.24 -26.70 24.81
C PRO A 193 30.67 -27.25 26.17
N THR A 194 30.03 -26.79 27.24
CA THR A 194 29.94 -27.55 28.49
C THR A 194 28.47 -27.60 28.88
N GLU A 195 28.00 -28.84 28.98
CA GLU A 195 26.73 -29.25 29.56
C GLU A 195 26.41 -28.50 30.84
N SER A 196 25.17 -28.04 30.96
CA SER A 196 24.48 -27.96 32.23
C SER A 196 22.98 -27.88 31.96
N ALA A 197 22.30 -28.97 32.29
CA ALA A 197 20.86 -29.06 32.33
C ALA A 197 20.34 -28.20 33.49
N TYR A 198 19.64 -27.11 33.20
CA TYR A 198 18.69 -26.52 34.14
C TYR A 198 17.46 -25.99 33.39
N ASP A 199 16.35 -26.62 33.74
CA ASP A 199 14.96 -26.24 33.57
C ASP A 199 14.69 -24.82 34.09
N VAL A 200 14.25 -23.91 33.23
CA VAL A 200 13.40 -22.77 33.63
C VAL A 200 12.37 -22.49 32.55
N ARG A 201 11.17 -23.00 32.82
CA ARG A 201 9.86 -22.56 32.36
C ARG A 201 9.69 -21.03 32.43
N HIS A 202 10.07 -20.31 31.37
CA HIS A 202 9.65 -18.92 31.15
C HIS A 202 8.88 -18.78 29.83
N GLN A 203 7.56 -18.83 30.01
CA GLN A 203 6.55 -18.45 29.06
C GLN A 203 6.33 -16.94 29.19
N ARG A 204 6.93 -16.13 28.31
CA ARG A 204 6.47 -14.75 28.05
C ARG A 204 7.05 -14.19 26.74
N ALA A 205 6.14 -13.80 25.85
CA ALA A 205 6.34 -12.86 24.76
C ALA A 205 7.46 -13.22 23.76
N ARG A 206 7.27 -14.33 23.04
CA ARG A 206 7.79 -14.43 21.67
C ARG A 206 6.89 -13.52 20.84
N SER A 207 7.29 -12.27 20.67
CA SER A 207 6.74 -11.41 19.64
C SER A 207 6.99 -12.12 18.32
N ASP A 208 5.92 -12.55 17.69
CA ASP A 208 5.89 -12.92 16.28
C ASP A 208 6.39 -11.69 15.51
N VAL A 209 7.70 -11.64 15.27
CA VAL A 209 8.28 -10.76 14.28
C VAL A 209 7.93 -11.41 12.95
N GLU A 210 6.71 -11.15 12.51
CA GLU A 210 6.27 -11.38 11.15
C GLU A 210 7.16 -10.48 10.28
N LEU A 211 8.21 -11.10 9.73
CA LEU A 211 9.10 -10.44 8.80
C LEU A 211 8.30 -10.24 7.51
N ASP A 212 7.63 -9.09 7.40
CA ASP A 212 6.91 -8.68 6.20
C ASP A 212 7.94 -8.39 5.11
N VAL A 213 8.37 -9.46 4.42
CA VAL A 213 9.30 -9.36 3.30
C VAL A 213 8.52 -8.78 2.12
N GLN A 214 8.44 -7.45 2.08
CA GLN A 214 8.00 -6.75 0.88
C GLN A 214 9.05 -6.96 -0.21
N VAL A 215 8.77 -7.91 -1.10
CA VAL A 215 9.51 -8.04 -2.36
C VAL A 215 9.10 -6.88 -3.25
N GLN A 216 9.82 -5.76 -3.11
CA GLN A 216 9.66 -4.61 -3.98
C GLN A 216 10.27 -4.96 -5.35
N ILE A 217 9.41 -5.26 -6.32
CA ILE A 217 9.85 -5.44 -7.71
C ILE A 217 10.19 -4.06 -8.26
N GLU A 218 11.45 -3.64 -8.12
CA GLU A 218 11.88 -2.28 -8.49
C GLU A 218 11.96 -2.04 -9.99
N HIS A 219 12.05 -3.11 -10.80
CA HIS A 219 12.21 -2.98 -12.25
C HIS A 219 11.28 -3.92 -13.00
N THR A 220 10.30 -3.34 -13.69
CA THR A 220 9.55 -4.04 -14.73
C THR A 220 10.24 -3.76 -16.06
N VAL A 221 10.91 -4.77 -16.63
CA VAL A 221 11.55 -4.64 -17.94
C VAL A 221 10.55 -5.09 -18.99
N THR A 222 9.90 -4.13 -19.65
CA THR A 222 9.13 -4.42 -20.88
C THR A 222 10.10 -4.63 -22.03
N VAL A 223 10.20 -5.87 -22.49
CA VAL A 223 10.99 -6.23 -23.67
C VAL A 223 10.06 -6.19 -24.88
N ASP A 224 10.21 -5.18 -25.74
CA ASP A 224 9.48 -5.13 -27.00
C ASP A 224 9.96 -6.28 -27.90
N TYR A 225 9.01 -7.15 -28.28
CA TYR A 225 9.29 -8.28 -29.15
C TYR A 225 9.49 -7.79 -30.58
N LEU A 226 10.75 -7.73 -31.03
CA LEU A 226 11.08 -7.54 -32.44
C LEU A 226 11.02 -8.89 -33.15
N PRO A 227 10.05 -9.14 -34.05
CA PRO A 227 9.91 -10.43 -34.72
C PRO A 227 11.13 -10.81 -35.55
N ALA A 228 11.89 -9.83 -36.05
CA ALA A 228 13.13 -10.04 -36.80
C ALA A 228 14.30 -10.55 -35.95
N ALA A 229 14.22 -10.48 -34.62
CA ALA A 229 15.25 -11.03 -33.74
C ALA A 229 15.19 -12.56 -33.64
N LEU A 230 14.00 -13.15 -33.83
CA LEU A 230 13.78 -14.59 -33.77
C LEU A 230 14.58 -15.34 -34.84
N ASP A 231 14.69 -14.75 -36.04
CA ASP A 231 15.40 -15.36 -37.16
C ASP A 231 16.93 -15.34 -36.99
N ARG A 232 17.47 -14.50 -36.09
CA ARG A 232 18.91 -14.37 -35.86
C ARG A 232 19.41 -15.19 -34.68
N GLU A 233 18.56 -15.47 -33.70
CA GLU A 233 18.93 -16.29 -32.57
C GLU A 233 18.70 -17.77 -32.88
N THR A 234 19.73 -18.42 -33.45
CA THR A 234 19.89 -19.88 -33.43
C THR A 234 19.97 -20.34 -31.97
N TYR A 235 18.81 -20.47 -31.32
CA TYR A 235 18.70 -21.10 -30.01
C TYR A 235 19.26 -22.50 -30.17
N ARG A 236 20.42 -22.67 -29.55
CA ARG A 236 21.30 -23.81 -29.66
C ARG A 236 20.48 -25.09 -29.46
N SER A 237 20.23 -25.80 -30.56
CA SER A 237 19.76 -27.18 -30.56
C SER A 237 20.40 -27.93 -29.40
N SER A 238 19.58 -28.34 -28.44
CA SER A 238 20.02 -28.98 -27.21
C SER A 238 21.01 -30.09 -27.53
N ARG A 239 22.22 -30.00 -26.97
CA ARG A 239 23.30 -30.99 -27.07
C ARG A 239 22.96 -32.30 -26.30
N SER A 240 21.68 -32.65 -26.15
CA SER A 240 21.24 -33.84 -25.42
C SER A 240 21.43 -35.14 -26.21
N SER A 241 21.76 -35.10 -27.51
CA SER A 241 21.90 -36.32 -28.32
C SER A 241 23.25 -37.06 -28.19
N ARG A 242 24.21 -36.59 -27.37
CA ARG A 242 25.55 -37.19 -27.28
C ARG A 242 25.77 -38.22 -26.15
N TRP A 243 24.81 -38.41 -25.25
CA TRP A 243 24.98 -39.35 -24.11
C TRP A 243 24.43 -40.76 -24.34
N GLY A 244 23.94 -41.08 -25.55
CA GLY A 244 23.23 -42.35 -25.82
C GLY A 244 24.00 -43.44 -26.58
N ARG A 245 25.23 -43.20 -27.07
CA ARG A 245 25.85 -44.11 -28.06
C ARG A 245 26.88 -45.11 -27.52
N ASP A 246 27.25 -45.05 -26.25
CA ASP A 246 28.36 -45.89 -25.72
C ASP A 246 27.90 -47.09 -24.87
N ARG A 247 26.62 -47.49 -24.93
CA ARG A 247 26.06 -48.55 -24.07
C ARG A 247 25.63 -49.85 -24.78
N LEU A 248 26.03 -50.05 -26.04
CA LEU A 248 25.60 -51.21 -26.86
C LEU A 248 26.75 -52.12 -27.34
N SER A 249 27.90 -52.11 -26.66
CA SER A 249 29.01 -53.02 -26.93
C SER A 249 29.49 -53.73 -25.66
N ARG A 250 28.62 -54.58 -25.10
CA ARG A 250 28.97 -55.71 -24.22
C ARG A 250 28.07 -56.89 -24.53
#